data_AF-A0A8T2L6G6-F1
#
_entry.id   AF-A0A8T2L6G6-F1
#
_cell.length_a   1.000
_cell.length_b   1.000
_cell.length_c   1.000
_cell.angle_alpha   90.00
_cell.angle_beta   90.00
_cell.angle_gamma   90.00
#
_symmetry.space_group_name_H-M   'P 1'
#
loop_
_entity.id
_entity.type
_entity.pdbx_description
1 polymer ?
#
loop_
_entity_poly.entity_id
_entity_poly.type
_entity_poly.pdbx_seq_one_letter_code
_entity_poly.pdbx_strand_id
1 'polypeptide(L)'
;MLVAEADPFYRLDTTGPVHRIHPRPAAQAVADNSEEEEMMEQAPITQWEEAELASLTTTFHSETSSQSGAVLVLVAEADPSHRLDTEPESEPVPVAQAEGGLESSVEVMVESKGKAPPKKRGWLQRCLRLLRRAASPLLSCCPYRTTAKMNVLLLKEPRESESGPDPYIKELALYGHSATLIPVLSFKFVSLNVLSDKLFQPEKHGGLIFTSPRAVEAVKMCLESSSRRSEWDAVKDQWNRKSVYVVGKATASLVEDLGLTSCGENSGTADVLSRLIIEREGPEIQPLLFPCGSLKREVLPTALRQNGIPLETLTVYQTSEHPDLEKNITHYFTEQGVPASIAFFSPSGVKFCLNTLKGLAGTKLDKIKLAAVGPTTADALEAEGLRVGCTAEKPTPQHLAKGIAQTLNSTTADL
;
A
#
# COMPACT_ATOMS: atom_id res chain seq x y z
N MET A 1 -14.96 23.77 -34.50
CA MET A 1 -15.28 24.89 -33.60
C MET A 1 -15.36 24.30 -32.20
N LEU A 2 -14.22 24.26 -31.50
CA LEU A 2 -14.08 23.76 -30.14
C LEU A 2 -13.80 24.99 -29.28
N VAL A 3 -14.79 25.36 -28.46
CA VAL A 3 -14.64 26.35 -27.40
C VAL A 3 -14.26 25.54 -26.15
N ALA A 4 -13.03 25.69 -25.70
CA ALA A 4 -12.61 25.20 -24.39
C ALA A 4 -12.71 26.37 -23.40
N GLU A 5 -13.64 26.26 -22.47
CA GLU A 5 -13.64 27.08 -21.26
C GLU A 5 -12.54 26.57 -20.32
N ALA A 6 -11.73 27.51 -19.84
CA ALA A 6 -10.64 27.29 -18.90
C ALA A 6 -11.15 27.47 -17.46
N ASP A 7 -10.70 26.62 -16.54
CA ASP A 7 -10.92 26.77 -15.09
C ASP A 7 -9.67 27.44 -14.44
N PRO A 8 -9.84 28.36 -13.47
CA PRO A 8 -8.98 29.53 -13.36
C PRO A 8 -8.04 29.48 -12.15
N PHE A 9 -6.95 28.70 -12.15
CA PHE A 9 -5.93 28.86 -11.10
C PHE A 9 -4.52 28.47 -11.55
N TYR A 10 -4.04 29.03 -12.65
CA TYR A 10 -2.61 29.11 -12.92
C TYR A 10 -2.27 30.43 -13.63
N ARG A 11 -1.65 31.36 -12.91
CA ARG A 11 -0.97 32.52 -13.49
C ARG A 11 0.48 32.14 -13.78
N LEU A 12 0.80 32.00 -15.06
CA LEU A 12 2.16 32.09 -15.58
C LEU A 12 2.47 33.60 -15.72
N ASP A 13 3.42 34.09 -14.93
CA ASP A 13 4.00 35.42 -15.13
C ASP A 13 5.26 35.29 -15.99
N THR A 14 5.22 35.88 -17.17
CA THR A 14 6.24 35.88 -18.21
C THR A 14 6.88 37.25 -18.32
N THR A 15 7.92 37.52 -17.54
CA THR A 15 8.84 38.64 -17.83
C THR A 15 10.29 38.28 -17.43
N GLY A 16 11.14 37.98 -18.42
CA GLY A 16 12.59 37.81 -18.20
C GLY A 16 13.35 37.32 -19.44
N PRO A 17 14.53 37.89 -19.78
CA PRO A 17 15.11 37.80 -21.11
C PRO A 17 15.88 36.50 -21.41
N VAL A 18 15.94 36.22 -22.70
CA VAL A 18 16.61 35.12 -23.43
C VAL A 18 18.05 34.88 -22.98
N HIS A 19 18.37 33.64 -22.61
CA HIS A 19 19.73 33.11 -22.62
C HIS A 19 19.90 32.07 -23.73
N ARG A 20 20.65 32.45 -24.77
CA ARG A 20 21.23 31.53 -25.76
C ARG A 20 22.27 30.64 -25.07
N ILE A 21 22.18 29.33 -25.26
CA ILE A 21 23.28 28.40 -25.00
C ILE A 21 23.66 27.72 -26.31
N HIS A 22 24.90 27.93 -26.73
CA HIS A 22 25.54 27.33 -27.88
C HIS A 22 25.90 25.85 -27.62
N PRO A 23 25.69 24.92 -28.56
CA PRO A 23 26.33 23.61 -28.52
C PRO A 23 27.80 23.72 -28.97
N ARG A 24 28.72 23.16 -28.17
CA ARG A 24 30.13 22.93 -28.54
C ARG A 24 30.24 21.73 -29.50
N PRO A 25 31.14 21.76 -30.50
CA PRO A 25 31.37 20.64 -31.40
C PRO A 25 32.39 19.65 -30.84
N ALA A 26 32.18 18.36 -31.13
CA ALA A 26 33.21 17.32 -31.03
C ALA A 26 33.95 17.22 -32.37
N ALA A 27 35.29 17.26 -32.30
CA ALA A 27 36.24 17.10 -33.41
C ALA A 27 36.03 15.76 -34.14
N GLN A 28 35.81 15.78 -35.46
CA GLN A 28 36.81 15.61 -36.53
C GLN A 28 37.54 14.27 -36.55
N ALA A 29 37.11 13.40 -37.48
CA ALA A 29 37.99 12.50 -38.22
C ALA A 29 37.68 12.68 -39.72
N VAL A 30 38.75 12.85 -40.48
CA VAL A 30 38.84 13.27 -41.88
C VAL A 30 38.95 12.04 -42.79
N ALA A 31 38.22 12.03 -43.91
CA ALA A 31 38.63 11.58 -45.26
C ALA A 31 37.35 11.43 -46.11
N ASP A 32 37.00 12.32 -47.04
CA ASP A 32 37.56 12.73 -48.35
C ASP A 32 36.76 12.13 -49.53
N ASN A 33 36.54 12.98 -50.54
CA ASN A 33 35.88 12.83 -51.87
C ASN A 33 34.34 12.87 -51.88
N SER A 34 33.63 13.90 -52.39
CA SER A 34 33.62 14.50 -53.76
C SER A 34 33.18 13.45 -54.80
N GLU A 35 32.13 13.57 -55.64
CA GLU A 35 31.39 14.64 -56.32
C GLU A 35 29.97 14.06 -56.65
N GLU A 36 28.89 14.81 -56.45
CA GLU A 36 28.08 15.47 -57.50
C GLU A 36 27.59 14.55 -58.65
N GLU A 37 26.27 14.28 -58.69
CA GLU A 37 25.46 14.65 -59.86
C GLU A 37 23.97 14.74 -59.52
N GLU A 38 23.31 15.61 -60.26
CA GLU A 38 22.12 16.38 -59.91
C GLU A 38 20.87 15.88 -60.68
N MET A 39 19.70 16.12 -60.10
CA MET A 39 18.45 16.51 -60.78
C MET A 39 17.60 15.47 -61.57
N MET A 40 16.46 15.05 -60.99
CA MET A 40 15.10 15.40 -61.48
C MET A 40 13.98 14.95 -60.51
N GLU A 41 13.51 15.90 -59.72
CA GLU A 41 12.11 16.30 -59.45
C GLU A 41 10.97 15.26 -59.52
N GLN A 42 10.31 15.00 -58.37
CA GLN A 42 8.86 15.22 -58.15
C GLN A 42 8.43 14.84 -56.71
N ALA A 43 7.80 15.77 -56.01
CA ALA A 43 7.10 15.62 -54.72
C ALA A 43 5.58 15.39 -54.96
N PRO A 44 4.72 15.23 -53.92
CA PRO A 44 4.82 14.52 -52.64
C PRO A 44 3.67 13.50 -52.44
N ILE A 45 3.76 12.57 -51.49
CA ILE A 45 2.57 11.95 -50.87
C ILE A 45 2.70 11.99 -49.35
N THR A 46 1.63 12.50 -48.76
CA THR A 46 1.35 12.83 -47.37
C THR A 46 1.22 11.62 -46.44
N GLN A 47 1.79 11.79 -45.23
CA GLN A 47 1.33 11.38 -43.90
C GLN A 47 0.35 10.20 -43.76
N TRP A 48 0.80 9.17 -43.05
CA TRP A 48 -0.04 8.33 -42.18
C TRP A 48 0.49 8.47 -40.76
N GLU A 49 -0.33 9.02 -39.86
CA GLU A 49 -0.14 8.93 -38.41
C GLU A 49 -0.82 7.64 -37.92
N GLU A 50 -0.04 6.75 -37.28
CA GLU A 50 -0.57 5.67 -36.46
C GLU A 50 -0.96 6.25 -35.08
N ALA A 51 -2.24 6.22 -34.77
CA ALA A 51 -2.76 6.59 -33.45
C ALA A 51 -2.64 5.42 -32.46
N GLU A 52 -2.15 5.72 -31.26
CA GLU A 52 -2.00 4.81 -30.13
C GLU A 52 -3.35 4.30 -29.59
N LEU A 53 -3.40 3.00 -29.29
CA LEU A 53 -4.52 2.32 -28.63
C LEU A 53 -4.63 2.76 -27.16
N ALA A 54 -5.67 3.54 -26.85
CA ALA A 54 -6.08 3.81 -25.47
C ALA A 54 -6.74 2.57 -24.83
N SER A 55 -6.45 2.38 -23.55
CA SER A 55 -6.78 1.28 -22.66
C SER A 55 -8.23 0.79 -22.67
N LEU A 56 -8.42 -0.54 -22.73
CA LEU A 56 -9.65 -1.23 -22.38
C LEU A 56 -9.66 -1.57 -20.87
N THR A 57 -10.67 -1.08 -20.14
CA THR A 57 -10.92 -1.40 -18.74
C THR A 57 -12.04 -2.44 -18.65
N THR A 58 -11.78 -3.58 -17.99
CA THR A 58 -12.76 -4.64 -17.75
C THR A 58 -13.18 -4.60 -16.28
N THR A 59 -14.47 -4.39 -16.00
CA THR A 59 -15.06 -4.53 -14.66
C THR A 59 -15.61 -5.94 -14.46
N PHE A 60 -15.26 -6.57 -13.33
CA PHE A 60 -15.78 -7.87 -12.91
C PHE A 60 -16.77 -7.68 -11.75
N HIS A 61 -17.97 -8.26 -11.88
CA HIS A 61 -18.84 -8.57 -10.75
C HIS A 61 -18.78 -10.07 -10.49
N SER A 62 -18.50 -10.48 -9.25
CA SER A 62 -18.54 -11.87 -8.82
C SER A 62 -19.82 -12.15 -8.04
N GLU A 63 -20.71 -12.94 -8.61
CA GLU A 63 -21.70 -13.70 -7.85
C GLU A 63 -21.39 -15.19 -7.95
N THR A 64 -21.50 -15.85 -6.80
CA THR A 64 -21.25 -17.27 -6.59
C THR A 64 -22.41 -18.11 -7.13
N SER A 65 -22.15 -19.06 -8.04
CA SER A 65 -22.53 -20.48 -7.90
C SER A 65 -22.37 -21.28 -9.21
N SER A 66 -21.91 -22.52 -9.02
CA SER A 66 -22.07 -23.74 -9.84
C SER A 66 -22.15 -23.68 -11.38
N GLN A 67 -21.18 -24.37 -11.99
CA GLN A 67 -21.29 -25.22 -13.20
C GLN A 67 -22.15 -24.74 -14.39
N SER A 68 -21.50 -24.26 -15.45
CA SER A 68 -21.61 -24.76 -16.84
C SER A 68 -21.12 -23.71 -17.85
N GLY A 69 -20.48 -24.15 -18.94
CA GLY A 69 -19.80 -23.30 -19.91
C GLY A 69 -20.69 -22.29 -20.63
N ALA A 70 -20.21 -21.05 -20.79
CA ALA A 70 -20.90 -19.98 -21.49
C ALA A 70 -20.44 -19.84 -22.96
N VAL A 71 -21.41 -19.65 -23.85
CA VAL A 71 -21.22 -19.22 -25.25
C VAL A 71 -21.68 -17.77 -25.34
N LEU A 72 -20.81 -16.87 -25.82
CA LEU A 72 -21.13 -15.45 -26.04
C LEU A 72 -21.99 -15.26 -27.30
N VAL A 73 -23.09 -14.52 -27.15
CA VAL A 73 -23.88 -13.94 -28.25
C VAL A 73 -23.84 -12.42 -28.09
N LEU A 74 -23.38 -11.70 -29.12
CA LEU A 74 -23.41 -10.24 -29.18
C LEU A 74 -24.79 -9.79 -29.68
N VAL A 75 -25.50 -9.01 -28.88
CA VAL A 75 -26.64 -8.20 -29.34
C VAL A 75 -26.17 -6.75 -29.35
N ALA A 76 -26.28 -6.09 -30.50
CA ALA A 76 -26.04 -4.67 -30.64
C ALA A 76 -27.38 -3.93 -30.52
N GLU A 77 -27.55 -3.09 -29.50
CA GLU A 77 -28.64 -2.12 -29.44
C GLU A 77 -28.11 -0.72 -29.73
N ALA A 78 -28.94 0.04 -30.45
CA ALA A 78 -28.64 1.34 -31.03
C ALA A 78 -28.96 2.50 -30.07
N ASP A 79 -28.26 3.59 -30.32
CA ASP A 79 -28.19 4.89 -29.64
C ASP A 79 -29.56 5.56 -29.34
N PRO A 80 -29.84 6.00 -28.09
CA PRO A 80 -31.04 6.75 -27.75
C PRO A 80 -30.75 8.24 -27.54
N SER A 81 -30.81 9.03 -28.61
CA SER A 81 -31.01 10.47 -28.54
C SER A 81 -32.42 10.83 -29.06
N HIS A 82 -33.40 10.98 -28.16
CA HIS A 82 -34.52 11.94 -28.23
C HIS A 82 -35.63 11.63 -27.21
N ARG A 83 -36.10 12.71 -26.54
CA ARG A 83 -37.31 12.92 -25.69
C ARG A 83 -37.01 13.02 -24.19
N LEU A 84 -36.97 14.24 -23.63
CA LEU A 84 -38.04 15.20 -23.28
C LEU A 84 -38.64 14.95 -21.89
N ASP A 85 -38.17 15.79 -20.96
CA ASP A 85 -38.74 16.37 -19.75
C ASP A 85 -40.14 15.92 -19.28
N THR A 86 -40.22 15.49 -18.00
CA THR A 86 -41.11 16.09 -16.99
C THR A 86 -40.66 15.71 -15.56
N GLU A 87 -40.67 16.72 -14.68
CA GLU A 87 -40.33 16.74 -13.24
C GLU A 87 -41.45 16.17 -12.33
N PRO A 88 -41.20 15.95 -11.02
CA PRO A 88 -41.82 14.94 -10.16
C PRO A 88 -42.82 15.50 -9.13
N GLU A 89 -43.67 14.65 -8.54
CA GLU A 89 -44.35 14.97 -7.26
C GLU A 89 -44.64 13.73 -6.37
N SER A 90 -44.23 13.88 -5.10
CA SER A 90 -44.86 13.47 -3.82
C SER A 90 -45.12 11.99 -3.45
N GLU A 91 -44.49 11.56 -2.34
CA GLU A 91 -44.92 10.50 -1.39
C GLU A 91 -46.20 10.92 -0.58
N PRO A 92 -46.70 10.22 0.48
CA PRO A 92 -46.45 8.85 1.03
C PRO A 92 -47.72 8.03 1.46
N VAL A 93 -47.61 6.66 1.49
CA VAL A 93 -48.12 5.62 2.47
C VAL A 93 -49.69 5.63 2.75
N PRO A 94 -50.44 4.60 3.27
CA PRO A 94 -50.03 3.42 4.04
C PRO A 94 -50.87 2.08 3.92
N VAL A 95 -50.44 1.05 4.67
CA VAL A 95 -51.13 -0.12 5.30
C VAL A 95 -52.05 -1.07 4.46
N ALA A 96 -51.76 -2.38 4.50
CA ALA A 96 -52.62 -3.44 5.11
C ALA A 96 -52.55 -4.84 4.46
N GLN A 97 -52.21 -5.81 5.31
CA GLN A 97 -52.58 -7.23 5.43
C GLN A 97 -53.52 -7.92 4.41
N ALA A 98 -53.15 -9.14 3.98
CA ALA A 98 -53.92 -10.41 4.06
C ALA A 98 -53.25 -11.46 3.14
N GLU A 99 -52.65 -12.52 3.66
CA GLU A 99 -53.22 -13.88 3.78
C GLU A 99 -53.76 -14.53 2.49
N GLY A 100 -53.12 -15.65 2.12
CA GLY A 100 -53.80 -16.84 1.61
C GLY A 100 -53.65 -17.15 0.12
N GLY A 101 -53.21 -18.39 -0.17
CA GLY A 101 -53.71 -19.13 -1.33
C GLY A 101 -52.70 -19.69 -2.31
N LEU A 102 -52.32 -20.95 -2.06
CA LEU A 102 -52.17 -22.08 -3.00
C LEU A 102 -51.46 -21.91 -4.37
N GLU A 103 -50.42 -22.74 -4.51
CA GLU A 103 -50.13 -23.67 -5.62
C GLU A 103 -50.64 -23.32 -7.03
N SER A 104 -49.72 -23.16 -7.98
CA SER A 104 -49.81 -23.88 -9.26
C SER A 104 -48.47 -23.91 -10.01
N SER A 105 -47.99 -25.13 -10.19
CA SER A 105 -47.47 -25.72 -11.43
C SER A 105 -47.00 -24.77 -12.54
N VAL A 106 -45.69 -24.81 -12.77
CA VAL A 106 -45.04 -24.29 -13.98
C VAL A 106 -45.30 -25.26 -15.14
N GLU A 107 -46.01 -24.78 -16.18
CA GLU A 107 -46.08 -25.45 -17.48
C GLU A 107 -44.74 -25.31 -18.23
N VAL A 108 -44.25 -26.46 -18.69
CA VAL A 108 -43.08 -26.61 -19.56
C VAL A 108 -43.53 -26.41 -21.01
N MET A 109 -43.02 -25.37 -21.69
CA MET A 109 -43.00 -25.34 -23.15
C MET A 109 -41.62 -25.77 -23.66
N VAL A 110 -41.61 -26.89 -24.37
CA VAL A 110 -40.47 -27.40 -25.13
C VAL A 110 -40.44 -26.68 -26.48
N GLU A 111 -39.32 -26.02 -26.81
CA GLU A 111 -39.06 -25.58 -28.19
C GLU A 111 -37.70 -26.08 -28.70
N SER A 112 -37.73 -26.46 -29.98
CA SER A 112 -36.89 -27.47 -30.62
C SER A 112 -35.46 -27.02 -31.01
N LYS A 113 -34.49 -27.95 -30.96
CA LYS A 113 -33.13 -27.78 -31.50
C LYS A 113 -33.12 -27.70 -33.03
N GLY A 114 -32.88 -26.51 -33.59
CA GLY A 114 -32.58 -26.32 -35.01
C GLY A 114 -31.11 -26.63 -35.36
N LYS A 115 -30.86 -27.49 -36.35
CA LYS A 115 -29.54 -27.72 -36.97
C LYS A 115 -29.23 -26.63 -38.00
N ALA A 116 -28.01 -26.05 -37.94
CA ALA A 116 -27.55 -25.08 -38.93
C ALA A 116 -27.44 -25.68 -40.36
N PRO A 117 -27.74 -24.89 -41.42
CA PRO A 117 -27.85 -25.39 -42.79
C PRO A 117 -26.49 -25.77 -43.44
N PRO A 118 -26.46 -26.76 -44.35
CA PRO A 118 -25.25 -27.49 -44.77
C PRO A 118 -24.32 -26.78 -45.77
N LYS A 119 -24.45 -25.47 -46.01
CA LYS A 119 -23.62 -24.74 -47.01
C LYS A 119 -22.54 -23.80 -46.45
N LYS A 120 -22.28 -23.78 -45.13
CA LYS A 120 -21.23 -22.92 -44.53
C LYS A 120 -20.14 -23.65 -43.72
N ARG A 121 -20.10 -24.99 -43.74
CA ARG A 121 -19.05 -25.78 -43.04
C ARG A 121 -17.65 -25.64 -43.67
N GLY A 122 -17.58 -25.50 -45.00
CA GLY A 122 -16.30 -25.40 -45.71
C GLY A 122 -15.54 -24.10 -45.44
N TRP A 123 -16.26 -22.98 -45.25
CA TRP A 123 -15.66 -21.67 -44.99
C TRP A 123 -15.08 -21.58 -43.56
N LEU A 124 -15.84 -22.02 -42.56
CA LEU A 124 -15.39 -22.10 -41.16
C LEU A 124 -14.15 -22.99 -40.98
N GLN A 125 -14.10 -24.14 -41.67
CA GLN A 125 -12.91 -25.02 -41.65
C GLN A 125 -11.69 -24.43 -42.38
N ARG A 126 -11.88 -23.46 -43.28
CA ARG A 126 -10.79 -22.73 -43.94
C ARG A 126 -10.25 -21.63 -43.02
N CYS A 127 -11.13 -20.88 -42.35
CA CYS A 127 -10.75 -19.87 -41.37
C CYS A 127 -10.00 -20.49 -40.17
N LEU A 128 -10.46 -21.64 -39.64
CA LEU A 128 -9.76 -22.35 -38.57
C LEU A 128 -8.37 -22.87 -38.98
N ARG A 129 -8.18 -23.27 -40.24
CA ARG A 129 -6.87 -23.70 -40.75
C ARG A 129 -5.91 -22.53 -40.95
N LEU A 130 -6.42 -21.36 -41.34
CA LEU A 130 -5.62 -20.15 -41.48
C LEU A 130 -5.21 -19.59 -40.12
N LEU A 131 -6.12 -19.57 -39.14
CA LEU A 131 -5.82 -19.21 -37.74
C LEU A 131 -4.78 -20.13 -37.10
N ARG A 132 -4.87 -21.46 -37.31
CA ARG A 132 -3.86 -22.40 -36.79
C ARG A 132 -2.48 -22.27 -37.43
N ARG A 133 -2.40 -21.87 -38.71
CA ARG A 133 -1.13 -21.63 -39.41
C ARG A 133 -0.49 -20.29 -39.03
N ALA A 134 -1.29 -19.26 -38.75
CA ALA A 134 -0.79 -17.97 -38.26
C ALA A 134 -0.39 -17.99 -36.77
N ALA A 135 -1.00 -18.86 -35.96
CA ALA A 135 -0.68 -18.98 -34.54
C ALA A 135 0.56 -19.84 -34.23
N SER A 136 1.05 -20.64 -35.18
CA SER A 136 2.17 -21.57 -34.93
C SER A 136 3.55 -20.91 -34.78
N PRO A 137 3.89 -19.76 -35.40
CA PRO A 137 5.16 -19.07 -35.12
C PRO A 137 5.10 -18.17 -33.87
N LEU A 138 3.91 -17.74 -33.42
CA LEU A 138 3.75 -16.83 -32.28
C LEU A 138 3.71 -17.53 -30.93
N LEU A 139 3.52 -18.86 -30.90
CA LEU A 139 3.59 -19.68 -29.68
C LEU A 139 5.01 -20.20 -29.38
N SER A 140 6.01 -19.86 -30.21
CA SER A 140 7.39 -20.33 -30.08
C SER A 140 8.34 -19.37 -29.33
N CYS A 141 7.87 -18.19 -28.89
CA CYS A 141 8.74 -17.17 -28.28
C CYS A 141 8.34 -16.74 -26.85
N CYS A 142 7.36 -17.39 -26.21
CA CYS A 142 7.04 -17.12 -24.81
C CYS A 142 7.41 -18.35 -23.95
N PRO A 143 8.53 -18.32 -23.19
CA PRO A 143 8.74 -19.27 -22.13
C PRO A 143 7.86 -18.86 -20.94
N TYR A 144 6.53 -18.84 -21.09
CA TYR A 144 5.65 -18.83 -19.92
C TYR A 144 5.63 -20.26 -19.39
N ARG A 145 6.73 -20.65 -18.73
CA ARG A 145 6.75 -21.79 -17.83
C ARG A 145 5.64 -21.49 -16.83
N THR A 146 4.56 -22.27 -16.86
CA THR A 146 3.49 -22.19 -15.87
C THR A 146 4.10 -22.54 -14.52
N THR A 147 4.65 -21.54 -13.83
CA THR A 147 5.16 -21.68 -12.48
C THR A 147 4.01 -22.11 -11.60
N ALA A 148 4.17 -23.22 -10.88
CA ALA A 148 3.15 -23.70 -9.96
C ALA A 148 2.77 -22.56 -9.00
N LYS A 149 1.46 -22.34 -8.83
CA LYS A 149 0.96 -21.34 -7.89
C LYS A 149 1.36 -21.76 -6.47
N MET A 150 2.28 -21.01 -5.86
CA MET A 150 2.79 -21.25 -4.51
C MET A 150 2.17 -20.31 -3.49
N ASN A 151 1.99 -20.79 -2.27
CA ASN A 151 1.50 -20.00 -1.15
C ASN A 151 2.67 -19.32 -0.42
N VAL A 152 2.56 -18.01 -0.21
CA VAL A 152 3.54 -17.15 0.47
C VAL A 152 2.85 -16.50 1.66
N LEU A 153 3.47 -16.59 2.83
CA LEU A 153 2.99 -15.93 4.05
C LEU A 153 3.80 -14.66 4.31
N LEU A 154 3.12 -13.52 4.45
CA LEU A 154 3.72 -12.21 4.75
C LEU A 154 3.47 -11.86 6.22
N LEU A 155 4.54 -11.68 6.98
CA LEU A 155 4.50 -11.35 8.40
C LEU A 155 4.80 -9.86 8.59
N LYS A 156 3.78 -9.01 8.42
CA LYS A 156 3.86 -7.54 8.46
C LYS A 156 2.55 -6.88 8.87
N GLU A 157 2.63 -5.64 9.32
CA GLU A 157 1.45 -4.80 9.56
C GLU A 157 0.74 -4.43 8.25
N PRO A 158 -0.60 -4.41 8.23
CA PRO A 158 -1.38 -3.90 7.09
C PRO A 158 -1.15 -2.40 6.91
N ARG A 159 -1.47 -1.88 5.72
CA ARG A 159 -1.50 -0.43 5.48
C ARG A 159 -2.72 0.17 6.16
N GLU A 160 -2.55 1.31 6.82
CA GLU A 160 -3.63 2.02 7.51
C GLU A 160 -4.58 2.79 6.55
N SER A 161 -4.18 3.09 5.30
CA SER A 161 -4.87 4.14 4.53
C SER A 161 -4.85 4.05 3.00
N GLU A 162 -4.93 2.86 2.39
CA GLU A 162 -5.17 2.78 0.92
C GLU A 162 -6.28 1.77 0.60
N SER A 163 -7.26 2.21 -0.19
CA SER A 163 -8.29 1.35 -0.77
C SER A 163 -7.63 0.40 -1.79
N GLY A 164 -7.60 -0.89 -1.49
CA GLY A 164 -7.12 -1.94 -2.38
C GLY A 164 -6.17 -2.95 -1.72
N PRO A 165 -5.75 -4.00 -2.46
CA PRO A 165 -4.86 -5.01 -1.90
C PRO A 165 -3.47 -4.45 -1.59
N ASP A 166 -2.84 -4.98 -0.54
CA ASP A 166 -1.47 -4.63 -0.14
C ASP A 166 -0.50 -4.81 -1.34
N PRO A 167 0.43 -3.87 -1.58
CA PRO A 167 1.29 -3.93 -2.75
C PRO A 167 2.20 -5.16 -2.79
N TYR A 168 2.58 -5.73 -1.64
CA TYR A 168 3.37 -6.96 -1.60
C TYR A 168 2.54 -8.15 -2.10
N ILE A 169 1.24 -8.18 -1.78
CA ILE A 169 0.31 -9.18 -2.30
C ILE A 169 0.14 -8.99 -3.81
N LYS A 170 -0.04 -7.76 -4.28
CA LYS A 170 -0.16 -7.43 -5.71
C LYS A 170 1.07 -7.88 -6.51
N GLU A 171 2.26 -7.53 -6.06
CA GLU A 171 3.51 -7.90 -6.75
C GLU A 171 3.73 -9.42 -6.77
N LEU A 172 3.47 -10.13 -5.66
CA LEU A 172 3.57 -11.59 -5.65
C LEU A 172 2.58 -12.27 -6.61
N ALA A 173 1.39 -11.69 -6.79
CA ALA A 173 0.42 -12.18 -7.76
C ALA A 173 0.91 -12.03 -9.21
N LEU A 174 1.71 -11.01 -9.54
CA LEU A 174 2.33 -10.86 -10.87
C LEU A 174 3.32 -12.00 -11.19
N TYR A 175 3.94 -12.58 -10.17
CA TYR A 175 4.79 -13.78 -10.29
C TYR A 175 3.99 -15.10 -10.19
N GLY A 176 2.65 -15.05 -10.16
CA GLY A 176 1.79 -16.22 -10.07
C GLY A 176 1.73 -16.86 -8.68
N HIS A 177 2.12 -16.16 -7.62
CA HIS A 177 2.08 -16.65 -6.25
C HIS A 177 0.85 -16.11 -5.49
N SER A 178 0.32 -16.92 -4.58
CA SER A 178 -0.76 -16.51 -3.66
C SER A 178 -0.13 -16.01 -2.37
N ALA A 179 -0.50 -14.81 -1.91
CA ALA A 179 0.04 -14.25 -0.68
C ALA A 179 -1.04 -14.04 0.38
N THR A 180 -0.76 -14.43 1.63
CA THR A 180 -1.59 -14.10 2.80
C THR A 180 -0.79 -13.24 3.75
N LEU A 181 -1.38 -12.16 4.27
CA LEU A 181 -0.76 -11.25 5.21
C LEU A 181 -1.29 -11.50 6.61
N ILE A 182 -0.39 -11.63 7.58
CA ILE A 182 -0.71 -11.71 9.01
C ILE A 182 0.00 -10.57 9.75
N PRO A 183 -0.73 -9.70 10.48
CA PRO A 183 -0.13 -8.69 11.35
C PRO A 183 0.60 -9.36 12.51
N VAL A 184 1.76 -8.82 12.86
CA VAL A 184 2.70 -9.45 13.81
C VAL A 184 2.92 -8.59 15.04
N LEU A 185 2.83 -7.28 14.86
CA LEU A 185 3.05 -6.30 15.88
C LEU A 185 1.72 -5.75 16.35
N SER A 186 1.68 -5.40 17.62
CA SER A 186 0.71 -4.49 18.18
C SER A 186 1.45 -3.52 19.07
N PHE A 187 0.72 -2.65 19.73
CA PHE A 187 1.29 -1.72 20.70
C PHE A 187 0.48 -1.81 21.98
N LYS A 188 1.19 -1.81 23.10
CA LYS A 188 0.60 -1.74 24.43
C LYS A 188 0.98 -0.43 25.08
N PHE A 189 -0.01 0.25 25.61
CA PHE A 189 0.21 1.42 26.45
C PHE A 189 0.71 0.98 27.83
N VAL A 190 1.70 1.69 28.33
CA VAL A 190 2.38 1.41 29.59
C VAL A 190 2.57 2.71 30.37
N SER A 191 2.81 2.61 31.67
CA SER A 191 3.12 3.78 32.51
C SER A 191 2.04 4.87 32.52
N LEU A 192 0.78 4.56 32.18
CA LEU A 192 -0.30 5.54 32.09
C LEU A 192 -0.57 6.27 33.41
N ASN A 193 -0.42 5.60 34.55
CA ASN A 193 -0.57 6.23 35.87
C ASN A 193 0.51 7.32 36.07
N VAL A 194 1.77 6.99 35.77
CA VAL A 194 2.90 7.93 35.89
C VAL A 194 2.78 9.07 34.89
N LEU A 195 2.32 8.79 33.67
CA LEU A 195 2.04 9.81 32.66
C LEU A 195 0.96 10.77 33.18
N SER A 196 -0.15 10.22 33.68
CA SER A 196 -1.26 11.00 34.24
C SER A 196 -0.77 11.93 35.35
N ASP A 197 -0.05 11.41 36.35
CA ASP A 197 0.45 12.21 37.47
C ASP A 197 1.34 13.38 37.01
N LYS A 198 2.16 13.16 35.97
CA LYS A 198 3.03 14.19 35.40
C LYS A 198 2.28 15.25 34.59
N LEU A 199 1.25 14.85 33.84
CA LEU A 199 0.41 15.76 33.08
C LEU A 199 -0.34 16.75 33.98
N PHE A 200 -0.70 16.34 35.19
CA PHE A 200 -1.35 17.20 36.20
C PHE A 200 -0.36 17.98 37.08
N GLN A 201 0.94 17.93 36.77
CA GLN A 201 1.99 18.71 37.43
C GLN A 201 2.79 19.52 36.40
N PRO A 202 2.14 20.42 35.65
CA PRO A 202 2.82 21.23 34.63
C PRO A 202 3.99 22.00 35.22
N GLU A 203 3.90 22.51 36.45
CA GLU A 203 4.93 23.30 37.14
C GLU A 203 6.30 22.63 37.24
N LYS A 204 6.35 21.28 37.22
CA LYS A 204 7.61 20.51 37.29
C LYS A 204 8.32 20.33 35.96
N HIS A 205 7.72 20.78 34.86
CA HIS A 205 8.21 20.53 33.51
C HIS A 205 8.38 21.82 32.72
N GLY A 206 9.32 21.86 31.78
CA GLY A 206 9.55 23.01 30.90
C GLY A 206 8.59 23.07 29.72
N GLY A 207 7.99 21.93 29.38
CA GLY A 207 7.22 21.75 28.16
C GLY A 207 6.98 20.26 27.86
N LEU A 208 6.35 20.00 26.71
CA LEU A 208 6.03 18.65 26.22
C LEU A 208 6.71 18.40 24.88
N ILE A 209 7.04 17.14 24.61
CA ILE A 209 7.51 16.69 23.30
C ILE A 209 6.69 15.47 22.85
N PHE A 210 6.11 15.51 21.65
CA PHE A 210 5.43 14.39 21.02
C PHE A 210 6.00 14.08 19.65
N THR A 211 6.64 12.92 19.51
CA THR A 211 7.21 12.47 18.22
C THR A 211 6.37 11.39 17.54
N SER A 212 5.22 11.03 18.12
CA SER A 212 4.36 9.95 17.61
C SER A 212 2.90 10.19 18.00
N PRO A 213 1.94 9.94 17.09
CA PRO A 213 0.50 9.88 17.38
C PRO A 213 0.17 9.04 18.62
N ARG A 214 0.86 7.90 18.79
CA ARG A 214 0.63 6.98 19.91
C ARG A 214 0.94 7.60 21.26
N ALA A 215 1.94 8.48 21.35
CA ALA A 215 2.22 9.18 22.59
C ALA A 215 1.06 10.12 22.98
N VAL A 216 0.40 10.73 21.99
CA VAL A 216 -0.77 11.59 22.19
C VAL A 216 -2.01 10.76 22.54
N GLU A 217 -2.19 9.60 21.92
CA GLU A 217 -3.23 8.63 22.30
C GLU A 217 -3.09 8.20 23.77
N ALA A 218 -1.86 7.95 24.24
CA ALA A 218 -1.62 7.63 25.65
C ALA A 218 -2.09 8.75 26.58
N VAL A 219 -1.91 10.02 26.19
CA VAL A 219 -2.45 11.17 26.93
C VAL A 219 -3.98 11.16 26.90
N LYS A 220 -4.59 10.94 25.73
CA LYS A 220 -6.06 10.83 25.60
C LYS A 220 -6.62 9.75 26.54
N MET A 221 -5.94 8.60 26.65
CA MET A 221 -6.32 7.52 27.58
C MET A 221 -6.27 7.96 29.05
N CYS A 222 -5.27 8.75 29.45
CA CYS A 222 -5.20 9.32 30.80
C CYS A 222 -6.35 10.31 31.11
N LEU A 223 -7.06 10.78 30.09
CA LEU A 223 -8.15 11.76 30.16
C LEU A 223 -9.53 11.18 29.83
N GLU A 224 -9.66 9.84 29.79
CA GLU A 224 -10.91 9.17 29.40
C GLU A 224 -12.07 9.43 30.38
N SER A 225 -11.79 9.53 31.68
CA SER A 225 -12.85 9.81 32.66
C SER A 225 -13.28 11.28 32.64
N SER A 226 -14.58 11.53 32.86
CA SER A 226 -15.13 12.88 32.89
C SER A 226 -14.49 13.75 33.98
N SER A 227 -14.09 13.16 35.12
CA SER A 227 -13.38 13.87 36.19
C SER A 227 -12.00 14.34 35.73
N ARG A 228 -11.22 13.43 35.10
CA ARG A 228 -9.89 13.75 34.58
C ARG A 228 -9.93 14.77 33.46
N ARG A 229 -10.99 14.76 32.63
CA ARG A 229 -11.18 15.78 31.60
C ARG A 229 -11.42 17.17 32.18
N SER A 230 -12.23 17.29 33.22
CA SER A 230 -12.44 18.56 33.92
C SER A 230 -11.16 19.05 34.62
N GLU A 231 -10.38 18.14 35.23
CA GLU A 231 -9.07 18.46 35.78
C GLU A 231 -8.11 18.94 34.67
N TRP A 232 -8.17 18.31 33.49
CA TRP A 232 -7.33 18.67 32.34
C TRP A 232 -7.62 20.07 31.84
N ASP A 233 -8.90 20.44 31.75
CA ASP A 233 -9.30 21.79 31.37
C ASP A 233 -8.74 22.87 32.31
N ALA A 234 -8.49 22.53 33.59
CA ALA A 234 -7.87 23.45 34.55
C ALA A 234 -6.34 23.57 34.40
N VAL A 235 -5.65 22.58 33.80
CA VAL A 235 -4.19 22.56 33.64
C VAL A 235 -3.70 22.80 32.21
N LYS A 236 -4.55 22.60 31.18
CA LYS A 236 -4.15 22.74 29.77
C LYS A 236 -3.61 24.14 29.43
N ASP A 237 -4.18 25.19 30.02
CA ASP A 237 -3.71 26.56 29.81
C ASP A 237 -2.33 26.82 30.43
N GLN A 238 -1.95 26.05 31.46
CA GLN A 238 -0.61 26.09 32.02
C GLN A 238 0.40 25.41 31.08
N TRP A 239 -0.01 24.34 30.41
CA TRP A 239 0.80 23.72 29.35
C TRP A 239 0.92 24.62 28.11
N ASN A 240 -0.14 25.33 27.72
CA ASN A 240 -0.11 26.28 26.59
C ASN A 240 0.76 27.52 26.85
N ARG A 241 1.06 27.85 28.10
CA ARG A 241 2.06 28.88 28.46
C ARG A 241 3.51 28.38 28.31
N LYS A 242 3.69 27.10 28.03
CA LYS A 242 4.98 26.42 27.86
C LYS A 242 5.16 25.96 26.42
N SER A 243 6.34 25.46 26.11
CA SER A 243 6.63 24.94 24.78
C SER A 243 6.08 23.52 24.61
N VAL A 244 5.21 23.32 23.63
CA VAL A 244 4.75 21.98 23.19
C VAL A 244 5.33 21.70 21.81
N TYR A 245 6.21 20.71 21.74
CA TYR A 245 6.96 20.34 20.54
C TYR A 245 6.36 19.08 19.91
N VAL A 246 6.19 19.08 18.59
CA VAL A 246 5.64 17.95 17.84
C VAL A 246 6.49 17.60 16.62
N VAL A 247 6.48 16.32 16.21
CA VAL A 247 6.97 15.89 14.89
C VAL A 247 5.80 15.46 14.02
N GLY A 248 5.64 16.14 12.88
CA GLY A 248 4.68 15.78 11.85
C GLY A 248 3.26 16.29 12.12
N LYS A 249 2.57 16.62 11.02
CA LYS A 249 1.20 17.17 11.04
C LYS A 249 0.16 16.24 11.66
N ALA A 250 0.31 14.93 11.47
CA ALA A 250 -0.59 13.95 12.07
C ALA A 250 -0.55 13.99 13.61
N THR A 251 0.66 14.11 14.19
CA THR A 251 0.83 14.26 15.64
C THR A 251 0.30 15.61 16.11
N ALA A 252 0.59 16.69 15.37
CA ALA A 252 0.14 18.04 15.68
C ALA A 252 -1.39 18.12 15.79
N SER A 253 -2.11 17.58 14.81
CA SER A 253 -3.58 17.53 14.82
C SER A 253 -4.14 16.81 16.05
N LEU A 254 -3.54 15.71 16.48
CA LEU A 254 -3.97 15.01 17.70
C LEU A 254 -3.67 15.80 18.99
N VAL A 255 -2.61 16.61 18.99
CA VAL A 255 -2.25 17.50 20.10
C VAL A 255 -3.22 18.70 20.17
N GLU A 256 -3.65 19.22 19.02
CA GLU A 256 -4.69 20.25 18.94
C GLU A 256 -6.02 19.74 19.51
N ASP A 257 -6.39 18.47 19.28
CA ASP A 257 -7.58 17.85 19.91
C ASP A 257 -7.51 17.84 21.44
N LEU A 258 -6.31 17.88 22.04
CA LEU A 258 -6.13 18.00 23.48
C LEU A 258 -6.29 19.45 23.99
N GLY A 259 -6.52 20.40 23.08
CA GLY A 259 -6.56 21.83 23.38
C GLY A 259 -5.17 22.45 23.57
N LEU A 260 -4.11 21.80 23.07
CA LEU A 260 -2.73 22.29 23.18
C LEU A 260 -2.28 22.96 21.87
N THR A 261 -1.56 24.06 21.99
CA THR A 261 -0.90 24.73 20.86
C THR A 261 0.51 24.21 20.71
N SER A 262 0.80 23.59 19.57
CA SER A 262 2.09 22.93 19.32
C SER A 262 2.95 23.67 18.29
N CYS A 263 4.24 23.35 18.26
CA CYS A 263 5.18 23.83 17.26
C CYS A 263 6.14 22.73 16.81
N GLY A 264 6.79 22.91 15.66
CA GLY A 264 7.75 21.94 15.13
C GLY A 264 7.15 20.88 14.19
N GLU A 265 5.86 20.95 13.87
CA GLU A 265 5.19 20.00 12.95
C GLU A 265 5.89 19.86 11.58
N ASN A 266 6.52 20.94 11.11
CA ASN A 266 7.26 21.02 9.85
C ASN A 266 8.71 20.53 9.95
N SER A 267 9.17 20.10 11.13
CA SER A 267 10.52 19.55 11.32
C SER A 267 10.72 18.24 10.54
N GLY A 268 9.65 17.44 10.38
CA GLY A 268 9.65 16.15 9.69
C GLY A 268 10.46 15.04 10.37
N THR A 269 11.46 15.37 11.18
CA THR A 269 12.36 14.42 11.85
C THR A 269 12.73 14.89 13.26
N ALA A 270 13.13 13.94 14.10
CA ALA A 270 13.61 14.20 15.46
C ALA A 270 14.90 15.03 15.51
N ASP A 271 15.73 14.97 14.45
CA ASP A 271 16.97 15.76 14.32
C ASP A 271 16.69 17.25 14.09
N VAL A 272 15.77 17.56 13.17
CA VAL A 272 15.39 18.96 12.92
C VAL A 272 14.66 19.53 14.13
N LEU A 273 13.82 18.73 14.81
CA LEU A 273 13.15 19.16 16.03
C LEU A 273 14.14 19.45 17.16
N SER A 274 15.18 18.63 17.34
CA SER A 274 16.16 18.87 18.41
C SER A 274 16.88 20.21 18.24
N ARG A 275 17.23 20.60 17.01
CA ARG A 275 17.83 21.92 16.73
C ARG A 275 16.90 23.07 17.10
N LEU A 276 15.61 22.96 16.75
CA LEU A 276 14.61 23.97 17.12
C LEU A 276 14.49 24.13 18.64
N ILE A 277 14.53 23.03 19.39
CA ILE A 277 14.49 23.05 20.86
C ILE A 277 15.77 23.70 21.39
N ILE A 278 16.95 23.36 20.84
CA ILE A 278 18.24 23.91 21.26
C ILE A 278 18.35 25.41 21.02
N GLU A 279 17.76 25.91 19.94
CA GLU A 279 17.73 27.34 19.64
C GLU A 279 16.81 28.14 20.57
N ARG A 280 15.78 27.51 21.13
CA ARG A 280 14.74 28.17 21.93
C ARG A 280 14.95 28.03 23.44
N GLU A 281 15.44 26.88 23.88
CA GLU A 281 15.50 26.51 25.29
C GLU A 281 16.94 26.51 25.81
N GLY A 282 17.12 27.02 27.04
CA GLY A 282 18.40 27.01 27.74
C GLY A 282 18.49 25.88 28.78
N PRO A 283 19.67 25.65 29.38
CA PRO A 283 19.88 24.62 30.40
C PRO A 283 19.13 24.88 31.70
N GLU A 284 18.69 26.12 31.94
CA GLU A 284 17.95 26.53 33.15
C GLU A 284 16.45 26.17 33.10
N ILE A 285 15.96 25.66 31.98
CA ILE A 285 14.55 25.25 31.86
C ILE A 285 14.25 24.06 32.78
N GLN A 286 13.03 23.97 33.30
CA GLN A 286 12.55 22.71 33.88
C GLN A 286 12.58 21.58 32.85
N PRO A 287 12.72 20.30 33.26
CA PRO A 287 12.83 19.19 32.32
C PRO A 287 11.68 19.15 31.31
N LEU A 288 11.99 19.00 30.02
CA LEU A 288 10.98 18.73 29.00
C LEU A 288 10.44 17.32 29.19
N LEU A 289 9.11 17.15 29.27
CA LEU A 289 8.49 15.84 29.39
C LEU A 289 8.32 15.22 28.00
N PHE A 290 8.93 14.07 27.79
CA PHE A 290 8.93 13.36 26.52
C PHE A 290 8.28 11.97 26.64
N PRO A 291 6.95 11.87 26.52
CA PRO A 291 6.26 10.60 26.36
C PRO A 291 6.64 9.96 25.02
N CYS A 292 7.25 8.77 25.05
CA CYS A 292 7.79 8.13 23.86
C CYS A 292 7.58 6.60 23.85
N GLY A 293 7.95 5.98 22.73
CA GLY A 293 7.98 4.51 22.58
C GLY A 293 9.24 3.89 23.18
N SER A 294 9.24 2.57 23.36
CA SER A 294 10.42 1.81 23.82
C SER A 294 11.55 1.70 22.78
N LEU A 295 11.24 1.90 21.49
CA LEU A 295 12.21 1.87 20.38
C LEU A 295 13.00 3.18 20.36
N LYS A 296 14.08 3.21 21.14
CA LYS A 296 14.95 4.38 21.31
C LYS A 296 15.82 4.63 20.08
N ARG A 297 15.28 5.32 19.07
CA ARG A 297 16.13 6.13 18.20
C ARG A 297 16.61 7.31 19.06
N GLU A 298 17.77 7.16 19.69
CA GLU A 298 18.36 8.06 20.68
C GLU A 298 18.73 9.46 20.14
N VAL A 299 18.30 9.85 18.94
CA VAL A 299 18.72 11.10 18.28
C VAL A 299 18.31 12.32 19.11
N LEU A 300 17.03 12.44 19.46
CA LEU A 300 16.52 13.60 20.20
C LEU A 300 17.02 13.62 21.66
N PRO A 301 16.91 12.51 22.45
CA PRO A 301 17.46 12.49 23.81
C PRO A 301 18.96 12.78 23.86
N THR A 302 19.74 12.25 22.91
CA THR A 302 21.20 12.49 22.87
C THR A 302 21.52 13.94 22.52
N ALA A 303 20.85 14.51 21.51
CA ALA A 303 21.08 15.89 21.09
C ALA A 303 20.77 16.90 22.21
N LEU A 304 19.62 16.73 22.90
CA LEU A 304 19.24 17.63 24.00
C LEU A 304 20.21 17.50 25.18
N ARG A 305 20.60 16.27 25.55
CA ARG A 305 21.58 16.02 26.62
C ARG A 305 22.94 16.63 26.30
N GLN A 306 23.41 16.54 25.06
CA GLN A 306 24.69 17.13 24.64
C GLN A 306 24.71 18.66 24.70
N ASN A 307 23.54 19.29 24.61
CA ASN A 307 23.38 20.75 24.71
C ASN A 307 22.91 21.19 26.11
N GLY A 308 22.94 20.29 27.10
CA GLY A 308 22.60 20.61 28.49
C GLY A 308 21.12 20.86 28.75
N ILE A 309 20.23 20.50 27.80
CA ILE A 309 18.79 20.70 27.96
C ILE A 309 18.23 19.53 28.76
N PRO A 310 17.62 19.78 29.93
CA PRO A 310 17.06 18.74 30.76
C PRO A 310 15.84 18.11 30.09
N LEU A 311 15.83 16.79 30.04
CA LEU A 311 14.81 15.99 29.38
C LEU A 311 14.39 14.84 30.30
N GLU A 312 13.09 14.72 30.56
CA GLU A 312 12.50 13.56 31.22
C GLU A 312 11.80 12.68 30.19
N THR A 313 12.38 11.52 29.89
CA THR A 313 11.79 10.55 28.96
C THR A 313 10.90 9.55 29.71
N LEU A 314 9.66 9.39 29.25
CA LEU A 314 8.73 8.41 29.80
C LEU A 314 8.26 7.46 28.69
N THR A 315 8.54 6.16 28.83
CA THR A 315 7.98 5.16 27.91
C THR A 315 6.50 4.98 28.22
N VAL A 316 5.63 5.38 27.28
CA VAL A 316 4.16 5.34 27.42
C VAL A 316 3.51 4.33 26.49
N TYR A 317 4.25 3.83 25.50
CA TYR A 317 3.84 2.70 24.68
C TYR A 317 5.03 1.84 24.31
N GLN A 318 4.79 0.57 24.05
CA GLN A 318 5.81 -0.37 23.59
C GLN A 318 5.24 -1.26 22.50
N THR A 319 6.09 -1.59 21.52
CA THR A 319 5.77 -2.62 20.54
C THR A 319 5.65 -3.96 21.25
N SER A 320 4.54 -4.65 21.02
CA SER A 320 4.29 -6.00 21.51
C SER A 320 3.96 -6.92 20.34
N GLU A 321 3.89 -8.21 20.63
CA GLU A 321 3.27 -9.19 19.75
C GLU A 321 1.77 -8.86 19.53
N HIS A 322 1.27 -9.15 18.33
CA HIS A 322 -0.16 -9.04 18.01
C HIS A 322 -0.96 -10.09 18.81
N PRO A 323 -2.06 -9.70 19.50
CA PRO A 323 -2.78 -10.61 20.41
C PRO A 323 -3.29 -11.88 19.73
N ASP A 324 -3.71 -11.78 18.47
CA ASP A 324 -4.17 -12.93 17.67
C ASP A 324 -3.07 -13.58 16.82
N LEU A 325 -1.78 -13.28 17.04
CA LEU A 325 -0.71 -13.77 16.16
C LEU A 325 -0.68 -15.29 16.05
N GLU A 326 -0.60 -15.99 17.19
CA GLU A 326 -0.56 -17.45 17.23
C GLU A 326 -1.81 -18.07 16.59
N LYS A 327 -2.99 -17.52 16.90
CA LYS A 327 -4.27 -17.94 16.33
C LYS A 327 -4.28 -17.78 14.81
N ASN A 328 -3.83 -16.65 14.30
CA ASN A 328 -3.83 -16.35 12.87
C ASN A 328 -2.86 -17.25 12.09
N ILE A 329 -1.65 -17.47 12.63
CA ILE A 329 -0.68 -18.39 12.01
C ILE A 329 -1.23 -19.82 12.05
N THR A 330 -1.78 -20.26 13.18
CA THR A 330 -2.36 -21.60 13.31
C THR A 330 -3.51 -21.81 12.33
N HIS A 331 -4.40 -20.83 12.21
CA HIS A 331 -5.50 -20.85 11.24
C HIS A 331 -4.98 -20.95 9.81
N TYR A 332 -3.96 -20.16 9.45
CA TYR A 332 -3.33 -20.24 8.14
C TYR A 332 -2.77 -21.64 7.84
N PHE A 333 -2.01 -22.23 8.76
CA PHE A 333 -1.44 -23.58 8.59
C PHE A 333 -2.51 -24.66 8.50
N THR A 334 -3.65 -24.47 9.17
CA THR A 334 -4.79 -25.42 9.13
C THR A 334 -5.51 -25.36 7.79
N GLU A 335 -5.79 -24.16 7.28
CA GLU A 335 -6.58 -23.96 6.05
C GLU A 335 -5.76 -24.08 4.77
N GLN A 336 -4.55 -23.52 4.75
CA GLN A 336 -3.70 -23.42 3.54
C GLN A 336 -2.50 -24.38 3.56
N GLY A 337 -2.27 -25.05 4.68
CA GLY A 337 -1.12 -25.93 4.87
C GLY A 337 0.20 -25.16 5.08
N VAL A 338 1.32 -25.87 4.90
CA VAL A 338 2.66 -25.31 5.05
C VAL A 338 2.97 -24.40 3.85
N PRO A 339 3.31 -23.12 4.06
CA PRO A 339 3.61 -22.21 2.95
C PRO A 339 4.93 -22.59 2.26
N ALA A 340 5.05 -22.26 0.98
CA ALA A 340 6.31 -22.43 0.24
C ALA A 340 7.36 -21.41 0.69
N SER A 341 6.93 -20.21 1.07
CA SER A 341 7.80 -19.14 1.57
C SER A 341 7.14 -18.34 2.69
N ILE A 342 7.94 -17.87 3.63
CA ILE A 342 7.53 -16.93 4.68
C ILE A 342 8.42 -15.70 4.59
N ALA A 343 7.83 -14.51 4.44
CA ALA A 343 8.55 -13.25 4.37
C ALA A 343 8.41 -12.45 5.67
N PHE A 344 9.54 -12.05 6.24
CA PHE A 344 9.66 -11.24 7.45
C PHE A 344 10.05 -9.80 7.14
N PHE A 345 9.42 -8.87 7.86
CA PHE A 345 9.57 -7.43 7.62
C PHE A 345 10.31 -6.68 8.72
N SER A 346 10.63 -7.36 9.83
CA SER A 346 11.42 -6.77 10.91
C SER A 346 12.02 -7.85 11.83
N PRO A 347 13.09 -7.55 12.57
CA PRO A 347 13.62 -8.42 13.62
C PRO A 347 12.58 -8.79 14.69
N SER A 348 11.73 -7.83 15.09
CA SER A 348 10.65 -8.09 16.05
C SER A 348 9.66 -9.14 15.52
N GLY A 349 9.35 -9.09 14.22
CA GLY A 349 8.48 -10.08 13.61
C GLY A 349 9.08 -11.49 13.60
N VAL A 350 10.39 -11.61 13.41
CA VAL A 350 11.10 -12.89 13.56
C VAL A 350 10.93 -13.41 14.98
N LYS A 351 11.28 -12.58 15.97
CA LYS A 351 11.23 -12.95 17.39
C LYS A 351 9.85 -13.43 17.84
N PHE A 352 8.77 -12.75 17.43
CA PHE A 352 7.41 -13.09 17.85
C PHE A 352 6.85 -14.32 17.14
N CYS A 353 7.10 -14.49 15.84
CA CYS A 353 6.50 -15.61 15.09
C CYS A 353 7.27 -16.93 15.22
N LEU A 354 8.57 -16.90 15.57
CA LEU A 354 9.44 -18.05 15.35
C LEU A 354 9.03 -19.30 16.11
N ASN A 355 8.67 -19.18 17.39
CA ASN A 355 8.29 -20.33 18.20
C ASN A 355 7.03 -21.02 17.65
N THR A 356 6.02 -20.22 17.29
CA THR A 356 4.78 -20.69 16.67
C THR A 356 5.06 -21.40 15.34
N LEU A 357 5.90 -20.81 14.48
CA LEU A 357 6.27 -21.40 13.20
C LEU A 357 7.06 -22.70 13.37
N LYS A 358 8.01 -22.78 14.31
CA LYS A 358 8.73 -24.01 14.64
C LYS A 358 7.77 -25.11 15.11
N GLY A 359 6.81 -24.78 15.97
CA GLY A 359 5.80 -25.72 16.46
C GLY A 359 4.88 -26.26 15.36
N LEU A 360 4.40 -25.40 14.46
CA LEU A 360 3.45 -25.78 13.41
C LEU A 360 4.12 -26.44 12.18
N ALA A 361 5.28 -25.93 11.75
CA ALA A 361 5.99 -26.50 10.61
C ALA A 361 6.77 -27.77 10.98
N GLY A 362 7.23 -27.90 12.23
CA GLY A 362 8.05 -29.02 12.68
C GLY A 362 9.24 -29.27 11.75
N THR A 363 9.41 -30.52 11.31
CA THR A 363 10.48 -30.93 10.38
C THR A 363 10.35 -30.35 8.96
N LYS A 364 9.22 -29.70 8.63
CA LYS A 364 9.01 -29.08 7.31
C LYS A 364 9.57 -27.66 7.25
N LEU A 365 10.02 -27.08 8.37
CA LEU A 365 10.55 -25.71 8.41
C LEU A 365 11.73 -25.53 7.43
N ASP A 366 12.61 -26.52 7.30
CA ASP A 366 13.74 -26.51 6.37
C ASP A 366 13.34 -26.48 4.88
N LYS A 367 12.09 -26.86 4.59
CA LYS A 367 11.53 -26.81 3.22
C LYS A 367 10.94 -25.44 2.89
N ILE A 368 10.65 -24.62 3.91
CA ILE A 368 10.08 -23.28 3.74
C ILE A 368 11.20 -22.30 3.38
N LYS A 369 11.00 -21.51 2.33
CA LYS A 369 11.95 -20.47 1.94
C LYS A 369 11.70 -19.20 2.74
N LEU A 370 12.58 -18.93 3.70
CA LEU A 370 12.47 -17.72 4.52
C LEU A 370 13.00 -16.52 3.72
N ALA A 371 12.23 -15.44 3.68
CA ALA A 371 12.60 -14.21 2.99
C ALA A 371 12.69 -13.05 3.99
N ALA A 372 13.66 -12.17 3.81
CA ALA A 372 13.82 -10.96 4.62
C ALA A 372 13.62 -9.71 3.76
N VAL A 373 12.87 -8.73 4.27
CA VAL A 373 12.67 -7.44 3.58
C VAL A 373 13.96 -6.61 3.47
N GLY A 374 14.98 -6.94 4.27
CA GLY A 374 16.27 -6.25 4.27
C GLY A 374 17.28 -6.88 5.24
N PRO A 375 18.52 -6.36 5.27
CA PRO A 375 19.66 -7.00 5.94
C PRO A 375 19.44 -7.22 7.45
N THR A 376 18.92 -6.23 8.16
CA THR A 376 18.71 -6.35 9.62
C THR A 376 17.73 -7.47 10.00
N THR A 377 16.74 -7.72 9.16
CA THR A 377 15.79 -8.83 9.35
C THR A 377 16.43 -10.17 8.98
N ALA A 378 17.32 -10.20 7.98
CA ALA A 378 18.09 -11.38 7.63
C ALA A 378 19.03 -11.79 8.77
N ASP A 379 19.78 -10.83 9.33
CA ASP A 379 20.65 -11.05 10.48
C ASP A 379 19.88 -11.63 11.67
N ALA A 380 18.64 -11.17 11.90
CA ALA A 380 17.79 -11.68 12.96
C ALA A 380 17.32 -13.13 12.73
N LEU A 381 17.08 -13.53 11.47
CA LEU A 381 16.77 -14.92 11.13
C LEU A 381 18.01 -15.82 11.31
N GLU A 382 19.18 -15.34 10.88
CA GLU A 382 20.44 -16.09 10.97
C GLU A 382 20.90 -16.25 12.42
N ALA A 383 20.71 -15.24 13.27
CA ALA A 383 20.98 -15.33 14.71
C ALA A 383 20.16 -16.42 15.41
N GLU A 384 18.98 -16.76 14.87
CA GLU A 384 18.11 -17.84 15.34
C GLU A 384 18.44 -19.21 14.70
N GLY A 385 19.54 -19.28 13.95
CA GLY A 385 20.03 -20.49 13.28
C GLY A 385 19.26 -20.88 12.03
N LEU A 386 18.49 -19.95 11.44
CA LEU A 386 17.67 -20.23 10.26
C LEU A 386 18.39 -19.84 8.97
N ARG A 387 18.21 -20.64 7.91
CA ARG A 387 18.72 -20.30 6.58
C ARG A 387 17.78 -19.32 5.88
N VAL A 388 18.29 -18.14 5.55
CA VAL A 388 17.57 -17.15 4.73
C VAL A 388 17.64 -17.56 3.26
N GLY A 389 16.48 -17.74 2.63
CA GLY A 389 16.34 -18.11 1.22
C GLY A 389 16.48 -16.93 0.26
N CYS A 390 16.12 -15.72 0.69
CA CYS A 390 16.45 -14.48 0.00
C CYS A 390 16.35 -13.27 0.92
N THR A 391 17.11 -12.22 0.61
CA THR A 391 17.00 -10.90 1.23
C THR A 391 16.76 -9.89 0.12
N ALA A 392 15.72 -9.08 0.25
CA ALA A 392 15.41 -8.06 -0.75
C ALA A 392 16.53 -7.01 -0.81
N GLU A 393 16.98 -6.66 -2.02
CA GLU A 393 18.01 -5.63 -2.23
C GLU A 393 17.58 -4.26 -1.70
N LYS A 394 16.28 -3.97 -1.80
CA LYS A 394 15.62 -2.78 -1.26
C LYS A 394 14.33 -3.21 -0.57
N PRO A 395 13.89 -2.50 0.48
CA PRO A 395 12.65 -2.82 1.19
C PRO A 395 11.42 -2.35 0.39
N THR A 396 11.27 -2.85 -0.83
CA THR A 396 10.13 -2.56 -1.70
C THR A 396 9.43 -3.84 -2.15
N PRO A 397 8.12 -3.75 -2.47
CA PRO A 397 7.33 -4.88 -2.98
C PRO A 397 7.99 -5.63 -4.15
N GLN A 398 8.51 -4.90 -5.14
CA GLN A 398 9.11 -5.46 -6.35
C GLN A 398 10.36 -6.30 -6.06
N HIS A 399 11.25 -5.79 -5.21
CA HIS A 399 12.51 -6.48 -4.90
C HIS A 399 12.27 -7.72 -4.05
N LEU A 400 11.34 -7.65 -3.09
CA LEU A 400 10.98 -8.80 -2.28
C LEU A 400 10.28 -9.88 -3.12
N ALA A 401 9.30 -9.50 -3.95
CA ALA A 401 8.59 -10.46 -4.81
C ALA A 401 9.54 -11.15 -5.81
N LYS A 402 10.43 -10.38 -6.45
CA LYS A 402 11.48 -10.91 -7.34
C LYS A 402 12.37 -11.92 -6.60
N GLY A 403 12.85 -11.58 -5.42
CA GLY A 403 13.69 -12.48 -4.62
C GLY A 403 12.98 -13.77 -4.24
N ILE A 404 11.72 -13.69 -3.79
CA ILE A 404 10.91 -14.86 -3.46
C ILE A 404 10.69 -15.74 -4.69
N ALA A 405 10.30 -15.16 -5.83
CA ALA A 405 10.06 -15.89 -7.06
C ALA A 405 11.31 -16.63 -7.55
N GLN A 406 12.49 -16.00 -7.49
CA GLN A 406 13.75 -16.63 -7.85
C GLN A 406 14.08 -17.83 -6.96
N THR A 407 13.91 -17.70 -5.64
CA THR A 407 14.20 -18.77 -4.67
C THR A 407 13.21 -19.94 -4.77
N LEU A 408 11.93 -19.66 -5.08
CA LEU A 408 10.94 -20.69 -5.31
C LEU A 408 11.18 -21.44 -6.62
N ASN A 409 11.60 -20.74 -7.67
CA ASN A 409 11.88 -21.34 -8.97
C ASN A 409 13.14 -22.22 -8.96
N SER A 410 14.22 -21.84 -8.26
CA SER A 410 15.43 -22.67 -8.17
C SER A 410 15.16 -24.04 -7.55
N THR A 411 14.23 -24.11 -6.60
CA THR A 411 13.86 -25.38 -5.92
C THR A 411 13.08 -26.33 -6.84
N THR A 412 12.44 -25.82 -7.89
CA THR A 412 11.72 -26.64 -8.89
C THR A 412 12.62 -27.17 -10.01
N ALA A 413 13.88 -26.76 -10.07
CA ALA A 413 14.84 -27.24 -11.06
C ALA A 413 15.69 -28.42 -10.55
N ASP A 414 15.78 -28.59 -9.22
CA ASP A 414 16.55 -29.66 -8.55
C ASP A 414 15.70 -30.90 -8.20
N LEU A 415 14.42 -30.92 -8.61
CA LEU A 415 13.49 -32.06 -8.53
C LEU A 415 13.11 -32.48 -9.95
#